data_AF-A0A531LHJ9-F1
#
_entry.id   AF-A0A531LHJ9-F1
#
_cell.length_a   1.000
_cell.length_b   1.000
_cell.length_c   1.000
_cell.angle_alpha   90.00
_cell.angle_beta   90.00
_cell.angle_gamma   90.00
#
_symmetry.space_group_name_H-M   'P 1'
#
loop_
_entity.id
_entity.type
_entity.pdbx_description
1 polymer ?
#
loop_
_entity_poly.entity_id
_entity_poly.type
_entity_poly.pdbx_seq_one_letter_code
_entity_poly.pdbx_strand_id
1 'polypeptide(L)'
;MAFANFIDRAATAASQVLADFHLGDFKAALEKQVVAVAFDHQAASCAEGQATLDLAVRLLARLYPVLAILPLDSAASSQAQALERLAKSINPKVGIRRSGKSATVCVVAGVTRPSLRCPIFFVGSDGWAAKLSRTDPVGSGPSLLPYGAGAASCFGAANVFRTIFAAQLTGAELDETIDLSLCSYDKTKAGEAGPIDFPVDLGETHLVGLGAIGHGSLWALARQPDLKG
;
A
#
# COMPACT_ATOMS: atom_id res chain seq x y z
N MET A 1 -19.29 14.50 -3.20
CA MET A 1 -18.55 13.54 -2.36
C MET A 1 -17.76 12.58 -3.23
N ALA A 2 -16.49 12.34 -2.89
CA ALA A 2 -15.51 11.58 -3.68
C ALA A 2 -15.36 10.10 -3.26
N PHE A 3 -16.34 9.56 -2.52
CA PHE A 3 -16.32 8.16 -2.08
C PHE A 3 -16.54 7.19 -3.23
N ALA A 4 -15.90 6.03 -3.12
CA ALA A 4 -16.17 4.91 -4.00
C ALA A 4 -17.62 4.43 -3.87
N ASN A 5 -18.16 3.86 -4.95
CA ASN A 5 -19.51 3.27 -4.97
C ASN A 5 -19.67 2.04 -4.05
N PHE A 6 -18.57 1.51 -3.50
CA PHE A 6 -18.54 0.39 -2.56
C PHE A 6 -18.16 0.80 -1.12
N ILE A 7 -18.22 2.10 -0.79
CA ILE A 7 -17.85 2.62 0.54
C ILE A 7 -18.61 1.93 1.68
N ASP A 8 -19.85 1.48 1.44
CA ASP A 8 -20.67 0.82 2.47
C ASP A 8 -20.04 -0.52 2.92
N ARG A 9 -19.34 -1.24 2.03
CA ARG A 9 -18.58 -2.45 2.41
C ARG A 9 -17.38 -2.11 3.29
N ALA A 10 -16.69 -1.02 2.99
CA ALA A 10 -15.59 -0.54 3.81
C ALA A 10 -16.09 -0.05 5.17
N ALA A 11 -17.26 0.61 5.21
CA ALA A 11 -17.93 1.01 6.45
C ALA A 11 -18.33 -0.19 7.31
N THR A 12 -18.88 -1.26 6.71
CA THR A 12 -19.18 -2.51 7.45
C THR A 12 -17.92 -3.14 8.05
N ALA A 13 -16.80 -3.13 7.33
CA ALA A 13 -15.54 -3.64 7.88
C ALA A 13 -15.01 -2.73 9.01
N ALA A 14 -15.08 -1.41 8.82
CA ALA A 14 -14.63 -0.44 9.81
C ALA A 14 -15.48 -0.51 11.10
N SER A 15 -16.80 -0.75 10.99
CA SER A 15 -17.68 -0.85 12.16
C SER A 15 -17.38 -2.05 13.07
N GLN A 16 -16.59 -3.02 12.62
CA GLN A 16 -16.16 -4.16 13.44
C GLN A 16 -14.92 -3.84 14.29
N VAL A 17 -14.18 -2.78 13.95
CA VAL A 17 -12.89 -2.46 14.58
C VAL A 17 -12.87 -1.09 15.24
N LEU A 18 -13.70 -0.15 14.79
CA LEU A 18 -13.81 1.18 15.35
C LEU A 18 -14.86 1.22 16.47
N ALA A 19 -14.46 1.69 17.65
CA ALA A 19 -15.37 2.00 18.74
C ALA A 19 -16.30 3.16 18.36
N ASP A 20 -17.52 3.13 18.88
CA ASP A 20 -18.56 4.17 18.69
C ASP A 20 -18.79 4.54 17.21
N PHE A 21 -18.86 3.52 16.35
CA PHE A 21 -18.94 3.73 14.91
C PHE A 21 -20.25 4.39 14.47
N HIS A 22 -20.12 5.55 13.83
CA HIS A 22 -21.19 6.23 13.11
C HIS A 22 -20.79 6.52 11.66
N LEU A 23 -21.64 6.13 10.70
CA LEU A 23 -21.33 6.24 9.27
C LEU A 23 -21.04 7.67 8.81
N GLY A 24 -21.78 8.65 9.35
CA GLY A 24 -21.60 10.07 9.03
C GLY A 24 -20.22 10.58 9.48
N ASP A 25 -19.84 10.27 10.72
CA ASP A 25 -18.57 10.68 11.30
C ASP A 25 -17.39 9.99 10.63
N PHE A 26 -17.53 8.70 10.29
CA PHE A 26 -16.53 7.97 9.52
C PHE A 26 -16.26 8.62 8.15
N LYS A 27 -17.32 8.95 7.40
CA LYS A 27 -17.20 9.65 6.11
C LYS A 27 -16.55 11.03 6.29
N ALA A 28 -17.00 11.80 7.27
CA ALA A 28 -16.44 13.12 7.57
C ALA A 28 -14.95 13.03 7.99
N ALA A 29 -14.55 11.99 8.72
CA ALA A 29 -13.16 11.75 9.10
C ALA A 29 -12.29 11.47 7.88
N LEU A 30 -12.76 10.64 6.94
CA LEU A 30 -12.07 10.34 5.68
C LEU A 30 -11.94 11.55 4.76
N GLU A 31 -12.96 12.40 4.67
CA GLU A 31 -12.95 13.62 3.83
C GLU A 31 -11.93 14.67 4.28
N LYS A 32 -11.54 14.66 5.56
CA LYS A 32 -10.49 15.53 6.10
C LYS A 32 -9.08 15.08 5.71
N GLN A 33 -8.93 13.86 5.17
CA GLN A 33 -7.62 13.27 4.92
C GLN A 33 -7.17 13.51 3.48
N VAL A 34 -5.88 13.79 3.35
CA VAL A 34 -5.16 13.70 2.06
C VAL A 34 -4.00 12.76 2.29
N VAL A 35 -4.18 11.51 1.89
CA VAL A 35 -3.13 10.50 2.03
C VAL A 35 -2.15 10.65 0.87
N ALA A 36 -0.89 10.92 1.18
CA ALA A 36 0.16 11.04 0.19
C ALA A 36 0.82 9.68 -0.09
N VAL A 37 1.11 9.44 -1.36
CA VAL A 37 1.99 8.38 -1.84
C VAL A 37 3.14 9.07 -2.57
N ALA A 38 4.32 9.05 -1.95
CA ALA A 38 5.53 9.66 -2.46
C ALA A 38 6.54 8.60 -2.90
N PHE A 39 7.28 8.85 -3.97
CA PHE A 39 8.24 7.89 -4.48
C PHE A 39 9.28 8.53 -5.39
N ASP A 40 10.47 7.96 -5.41
CA ASP A 40 11.56 8.36 -6.29
C ASP A 40 11.73 7.38 -7.46
N HIS A 41 12.75 7.64 -8.28
CA HIS A 41 13.11 6.83 -9.43
C HIS A 41 13.38 5.38 -9.03
N GLN A 42 14.05 5.12 -7.89
CA GLN A 42 14.42 3.77 -7.46
C GLN A 42 13.18 2.88 -7.36
N ALA A 43 12.14 3.35 -6.67
CA ALA A 43 10.88 2.63 -6.58
C ALA A 43 10.11 2.62 -7.91
N ALA A 44 10.21 3.69 -8.70
CA ALA A 44 9.51 3.78 -9.98
C ALA A 44 10.10 2.86 -11.07
N SER A 45 11.35 2.42 -10.96
CA SER A 45 12.03 1.62 -12.01
C SER A 45 12.24 0.15 -11.69
N CYS A 46 12.15 -0.27 -10.42
CA CYS A 46 12.26 -1.69 -10.08
C CYS A 46 10.88 -2.35 -9.94
N ALA A 47 10.80 -3.66 -10.22
CA ALA A 47 9.54 -4.39 -10.21
C ALA A 47 8.90 -4.43 -8.80
N GLU A 48 9.70 -4.63 -7.76
CA GLU A 48 9.24 -4.60 -6.36
C GLU A 48 8.69 -3.23 -5.95
N GLY A 49 9.39 -2.15 -6.30
CA GLY A 49 8.94 -0.79 -6.01
C GLY A 49 7.64 -0.44 -6.74
N GLN A 50 7.53 -0.83 -8.02
CA GLN A 50 6.30 -0.66 -8.79
C GLN A 50 5.14 -1.48 -8.23
N ALA A 51 5.39 -2.73 -7.79
CA ALA A 51 4.40 -3.57 -7.13
C ALA A 51 3.94 -2.96 -5.80
N THR A 52 4.87 -2.44 -5.01
CA THR A 52 4.57 -1.74 -3.75
C THR A 52 3.66 -0.53 -4.02
N LEU A 53 4.00 0.29 -5.00
CA LEU A 53 3.20 1.46 -5.37
C LEU A 53 1.82 1.10 -5.91
N ASP A 54 1.72 0.07 -6.77
CA ASP A 54 0.45 -0.38 -7.33
C ASP A 54 -0.50 -0.85 -6.23
N LEU A 55 -0.06 -1.72 -5.32
CA LEU A 55 -0.95 -2.23 -4.27
C LEU A 55 -1.28 -1.16 -3.24
N ALA A 56 -0.30 -0.34 -2.82
CA ALA A 56 -0.56 0.77 -1.91
C ALA A 56 -1.63 1.71 -2.48
N VAL A 57 -1.53 2.10 -3.76
CA VAL A 57 -2.53 2.96 -4.40
C VAL A 57 -3.90 2.27 -4.50
N ARG A 58 -3.96 0.97 -4.82
CA ARG A 58 -5.24 0.22 -4.82
C ARG A 58 -5.91 0.23 -3.45
N LEU A 59 -5.16 -0.04 -2.38
CA LEU A 59 -5.67 -0.06 -1.01
C LEU A 59 -6.15 1.33 -0.58
N LEU A 60 -5.32 2.35 -0.81
CA LEU A 60 -5.62 3.71 -0.38
C LEU A 60 -6.77 4.34 -1.18
N ALA A 61 -6.81 4.19 -2.51
CA ALA A 61 -7.89 4.74 -3.34
C ALA A 61 -9.25 4.08 -3.07
N ARG A 62 -9.25 2.86 -2.53
CA ARG A 62 -10.47 2.14 -2.14
C ARG A 62 -11.15 2.78 -0.92
N LEU A 63 -10.37 3.36 -0.01
CA LEU A 63 -10.88 3.87 1.26
C LEU A 63 -10.89 5.41 1.31
N TYR A 64 -9.81 6.05 0.90
CA TYR A 64 -9.63 7.49 1.05
C TYR A 64 -10.15 8.25 -0.17
N PRO A 65 -10.97 9.30 0.02
CA PRO A 65 -11.56 10.06 -1.07
C PRO A 65 -10.55 10.96 -1.79
N VAL A 66 -9.40 11.28 -1.18
CA VAL A 66 -8.38 12.14 -1.77
C VAL A 66 -7.00 11.56 -1.54
N LEU A 67 -6.23 11.40 -2.63
CA LEU A 67 -4.82 11.02 -2.62
C LEU A 67 -3.94 12.14 -3.16
N ALA A 68 -2.72 12.26 -2.63
CA ALA A 68 -1.65 13.03 -3.25
C ALA A 68 -0.60 12.09 -3.84
N ILE A 69 -0.38 12.13 -5.16
CA ILE A 69 0.62 11.29 -5.84
C ILE A 69 1.84 12.16 -6.14
N LEU A 70 2.97 11.85 -5.50
CA LEU A 70 4.12 12.75 -5.40
C LEU A 70 5.41 12.07 -5.90
N PRO A 71 5.77 12.22 -7.19
CA PRO A 71 7.11 11.86 -7.63
C PRO A 71 8.14 12.81 -6.98
N LEU A 72 9.22 12.25 -6.43
CA LEU A 72 10.28 12.99 -5.72
C LEU A 72 11.41 13.44 -6.64
N ASP A 73 11.43 12.92 -7.86
CA ASP A 73 12.31 13.35 -8.94
C ASP A 73 11.57 13.35 -10.28
N SER A 74 12.19 13.95 -11.30
CA SER A 74 11.59 14.05 -12.63
C SER A 74 11.46 12.69 -13.32
N ALA A 75 12.35 11.75 -13.06
CA ALA A 75 12.36 10.43 -13.67
C ALA A 75 11.14 9.58 -13.25
N ALA A 76 10.63 9.79 -12.03
CA ALA A 76 9.43 9.12 -11.51
C ALA A 76 8.09 9.68 -12.05
N SER A 77 8.11 10.76 -12.86
CA SER A 77 6.89 11.47 -13.28
C SER A 77 5.94 10.65 -14.15
N SER A 78 6.46 9.76 -15.00
CA SER A 78 5.63 8.87 -15.82
C SER A 78 4.83 7.88 -14.96
N GLN A 79 5.49 7.36 -13.92
CA GLN A 79 4.87 6.45 -12.96
C GLN A 79 3.76 7.15 -12.16
N ALA A 80 3.92 8.44 -11.82
CA ALA A 80 2.84 9.21 -11.20
C ALA A 80 1.56 9.20 -12.06
N GLN A 81 1.66 9.40 -13.38
CA GLN A 81 0.50 9.36 -14.26
C GLN A 81 -0.14 7.97 -14.36
N ALA A 82 0.65 6.90 -14.27
CA ALA A 82 0.13 5.55 -14.21
C ALA A 82 -0.64 5.28 -12.90
N LEU A 83 -0.09 5.72 -11.77
CA LEU A 83 -0.72 5.60 -10.45
C LEU A 83 -1.98 6.46 -10.33
N GLU A 84 -2.01 7.67 -10.91
CA GLU A 84 -3.22 8.50 -10.99
C GLU A 84 -4.34 7.78 -11.76
N ARG A 85 -4.01 7.13 -12.89
CA ARG A 85 -4.97 6.34 -13.68
C ARG A 85 -5.44 5.11 -12.90
N LEU A 86 -4.53 4.41 -12.22
CA LEU A 86 -4.86 3.28 -11.37
C LEU A 86 -5.83 3.68 -10.25
N ALA A 87 -5.54 4.74 -9.50
CA ALA A 87 -6.42 5.24 -8.45
C ALA A 87 -7.84 5.51 -8.96
N LYS A 88 -7.95 6.18 -10.12
CA LYS A 88 -9.25 6.47 -10.77
C LYS A 88 -9.96 5.23 -11.30
N SER A 89 -9.22 4.19 -11.71
CA SER A 89 -9.83 2.92 -12.12
C SER A 89 -10.47 2.18 -10.94
N ILE A 90 -9.94 2.36 -9.72
CA ILE A 90 -10.47 1.77 -8.48
C ILE A 90 -11.62 2.60 -7.93
N ASN A 91 -11.44 3.93 -7.84
CA ASN A 91 -12.46 4.87 -7.40
C ASN A 91 -12.52 6.03 -8.41
N PRO A 92 -13.48 6.01 -9.36
CA PRO A 92 -13.61 7.06 -10.38
C PRO A 92 -13.81 8.47 -9.84
N LYS A 93 -14.21 8.60 -8.56
CA LYS A 93 -14.45 9.89 -7.90
C LYS A 93 -13.28 10.34 -7.04
N VAL A 94 -12.20 9.56 -6.92
CA VAL A 94 -11.05 9.91 -6.08
C VAL A 94 -10.45 11.26 -6.51
N GLY A 95 -10.28 12.16 -5.55
CA GLY A 95 -9.58 13.41 -5.73
C GLY A 95 -8.08 13.17 -5.82
N ILE A 96 -7.42 13.73 -6.84
CA ILE A 96 -5.96 13.64 -6.99
C ILE A 96 -5.34 15.01 -6.74
N ARG A 97 -4.34 15.06 -5.86
CA ARG A 97 -3.48 16.22 -5.61
C ARG A 97 -2.07 15.93 -6.12
N ARG A 98 -1.41 16.96 -6.66
CA ARG A 98 -0.02 16.92 -7.15
C ARG A 98 0.94 17.66 -6.23
N SER A 99 0.50 17.98 -5.02
CA SER A 99 1.26 18.72 -4.01
C SER A 99 1.01 18.09 -2.65
N GLY A 100 2.08 17.96 -1.86
CA GLY A 100 2.02 17.41 -0.50
C GLY A 100 1.69 18.43 0.58
N LYS A 101 1.41 19.71 0.25
CA LYS A 101 1.17 20.78 1.24
C LYS A 101 0.03 20.47 2.22
N SER A 102 -0.97 19.70 1.80
CA SER A 102 -2.13 19.32 2.62
C SER A 102 -2.10 17.86 3.06
N ALA A 103 -0.98 17.16 2.85
CA ALA A 103 -0.89 15.74 3.20
C ALA A 103 -1.06 15.56 4.71
N THR A 104 -1.95 14.65 5.11
CA THR A 104 -2.20 14.33 6.53
C THR A 104 -1.37 13.15 7.00
N VAL A 105 -1.09 12.20 6.11
CA VAL A 105 -0.20 11.05 6.32
C VAL A 105 0.46 10.70 4.98
N CYS A 106 1.70 10.22 5.00
CA CYS A 106 2.45 9.86 3.80
C CYS A 106 2.97 8.41 3.85
N VAL A 107 2.79 7.68 2.76
CA VAL A 107 3.49 6.43 2.46
C VAL A 107 4.56 6.73 1.42
N VAL A 108 5.80 6.29 1.67
CA VAL A 108 6.95 6.57 0.81
C VAL A 108 7.55 5.27 0.32
N ALA A 109 7.72 5.11 -0.99
CA ALA A 109 8.50 4.01 -1.56
C ALA A 109 9.78 4.54 -2.22
N GLY A 110 10.91 3.90 -1.96
CA GLY A 110 12.20 4.29 -2.52
C GLY A 110 13.23 4.66 -1.45
N VAL A 111 14.25 5.41 -1.86
CA VAL A 111 15.42 5.76 -1.03
C VAL A 111 15.48 7.25 -0.68
N THR A 112 14.57 8.05 -1.23
CA THR A 112 14.52 9.50 -1.03
C THR A 112 13.50 9.89 0.02
N ARG A 113 13.91 10.74 0.96
CA ARG A 113 13.00 11.32 1.96
C ARG A 113 12.26 12.54 1.39
N PRO A 114 10.92 12.58 1.43
CA PRO A 114 10.20 13.78 1.04
C PRO A 114 10.23 14.84 2.15
N SER A 115 10.25 16.12 1.77
CA SER A 115 10.13 17.24 2.71
C SER A 115 8.66 17.52 3.07
N LEU A 116 8.02 16.62 3.82
CA LEU A 116 6.63 16.74 4.27
C LEU A 116 6.54 16.89 5.80
N ARG A 117 5.52 17.60 6.28
CA ARG A 117 5.27 17.86 7.71
C ARG A 117 4.06 17.05 8.22
N CYS A 118 4.09 15.74 7.97
CA CYS A 118 3.08 14.78 8.39
C CYS A 118 3.77 13.49 8.84
N PRO A 119 3.08 12.56 9.53
CA PRO A 119 3.60 11.21 9.73
C PRO A 119 3.97 10.54 8.41
N ILE A 120 5.13 9.86 8.40
CA ILE A 120 5.70 9.21 7.21
C ILE A 120 5.95 7.73 7.53
N PHE A 121 5.55 6.86 6.61
CA PHE A 121 5.85 5.43 6.61
C PHE A 121 6.62 5.10 5.34
N PHE A 122 7.91 4.78 5.48
CA PHE A 122 8.74 4.26 4.40
C PHE A 122 8.44 2.79 4.23
N VAL A 123 8.10 2.38 3.01
CA VAL A 123 7.75 1.00 2.67
C VAL A 123 8.59 0.54 1.49
N GLY A 124 8.84 -0.77 1.45
CA GLY A 124 9.52 -1.42 0.34
C GLY A 124 9.77 -2.88 0.65
N SER A 125 10.59 -3.52 -0.16
CA SER A 125 10.79 -4.97 -0.04
C SER A 125 12.15 -5.41 -0.55
N ASP A 126 12.45 -6.68 -0.34
CA ASP A 126 13.55 -7.39 -1.02
C ASP A 126 13.17 -8.86 -1.16
N GLY A 127 12.65 -9.22 -2.34
CA GLY A 127 12.06 -10.52 -2.61
C GLY A 127 10.90 -10.87 -1.67
N TRP A 128 11.15 -11.79 -0.73
CA TRP A 128 10.19 -12.22 0.29
C TRP A 128 10.12 -11.27 1.49
N ALA A 129 11.10 -10.38 1.66
CA ALA A 129 11.15 -9.46 2.78
C ALA A 129 10.20 -8.29 2.57
N ALA A 130 9.29 -8.07 3.52
CA ALA A 130 8.49 -6.86 3.61
C ALA A 130 9.13 -5.89 4.60
N LYS A 131 9.37 -4.66 4.15
CA LYS A 131 10.07 -3.63 4.93
C LYS A 131 9.16 -2.44 5.21
N LEU A 132 9.18 -1.97 6.44
CA LEU A 132 8.58 -0.69 6.85
C LEU A 132 9.51 0.02 7.83
N SER A 133 9.61 1.33 7.74
CA SER A 133 10.25 2.15 8.77
C SER A 133 9.52 3.49 8.92
N ARG A 134 9.45 4.01 10.15
CA ARG A 134 9.02 5.38 10.43
C ARG A 134 10.15 6.38 10.40
N THR A 135 11.39 5.92 10.55
CA THR A 135 12.54 6.80 10.62
C THR A 135 13.10 7.05 9.23
N ASP A 136 13.48 6.01 8.47
CA ASP A 136 14.34 6.14 7.29
C ASP A 136 13.82 5.39 6.06
N PRO A 137 14.15 5.85 4.84
CA PRO A 137 13.86 5.11 3.61
C PRO A 137 14.44 3.68 3.64
N VAL A 138 13.62 2.71 3.23
CA VAL A 138 13.99 1.27 3.24
C VAL A 138 14.35 0.72 1.85
N GLY A 139 14.04 1.45 0.77
CA GLY A 139 14.30 1.03 -0.61
C GLY A 139 13.51 -0.20 -1.03
N SER A 140 13.74 -0.66 -2.26
CA SER A 140 13.16 -1.89 -2.81
C SER A 140 14.20 -2.71 -3.58
N GLY A 141 14.10 -4.04 -3.50
CA GLY A 141 14.99 -4.99 -4.17
C GLY A 141 14.74 -5.10 -5.67
N PRO A 142 15.65 -5.75 -6.42
CA PRO A 142 15.56 -5.86 -7.87
C PRO A 142 14.78 -7.10 -8.34
N SER A 143 14.25 -7.95 -7.44
CA SER A 143 13.60 -9.19 -7.86
C SER A 143 12.27 -8.93 -8.57
N LEU A 144 11.71 -9.96 -9.18
CA LEU A 144 10.37 -9.90 -9.78
C LEU A 144 9.28 -10.39 -8.81
N LEU A 145 9.63 -10.75 -7.57
CA LEU A 145 8.69 -11.32 -6.63
C LEU A 145 7.73 -10.26 -6.07
N PRO A 146 6.41 -10.50 -6.10
CA PRO A 146 5.43 -9.52 -5.62
C PRO A 146 5.17 -9.60 -4.11
N TYR A 147 5.68 -10.62 -3.41
CA TYR A 147 5.21 -10.98 -2.06
C TYR A 147 5.62 -9.95 -1.00
N GLY A 148 6.93 -9.68 -0.86
CA GLY A 148 7.43 -8.69 0.10
C GLY A 148 6.81 -7.31 -0.16
N ALA A 149 6.78 -6.90 -1.43
CA ALA A 149 6.17 -5.64 -1.89
C ALA A 149 4.69 -5.54 -1.51
N GLY A 150 3.95 -6.65 -1.70
CA GLY A 150 2.54 -6.74 -1.35
C GLY A 150 2.30 -6.56 0.14
N ALA A 151 3.03 -7.30 0.99
CA ALA A 151 2.89 -7.16 2.43
C ALA A 151 3.34 -5.79 2.94
N ALA A 152 4.42 -5.22 2.41
CA ALA A 152 4.89 -3.87 2.77
C ALA A 152 3.81 -2.81 2.47
N SER A 153 3.11 -2.94 1.34
CA SER A 153 1.97 -2.08 0.99
C SER A 153 0.83 -2.18 2.01
N CYS A 154 0.51 -3.41 2.45
CA CYS A 154 -0.50 -3.65 3.48
C CYS A 154 -0.09 -3.04 4.82
N PHE A 155 1.16 -3.20 5.25
CA PHE A 155 1.66 -2.56 6.48
C PHE A 155 1.60 -1.04 6.41
N GLY A 156 2.00 -0.44 5.27
CA GLY A 156 1.88 1.00 5.04
C GLY A 156 0.42 1.46 5.16
N ALA A 157 -0.51 0.81 4.45
CA ALA A 157 -1.93 1.17 4.48
C ALA A 157 -2.56 0.99 5.88
N ALA A 158 -2.16 -0.05 6.62
CA ALA A 158 -2.61 -0.30 7.99
C ALA A 158 -2.12 0.78 8.97
N ASN A 159 -0.88 1.25 8.82
CA ASN A 159 -0.35 2.37 9.61
C ASN A 159 -1.03 3.70 9.29
N VAL A 160 -1.36 3.95 8.01
CA VAL A 160 -2.20 5.11 7.63
C VAL A 160 -3.55 5.05 8.32
N PHE A 161 -4.21 3.89 8.31
CA PHE A 161 -5.50 3.70 8.97
C PHE A 161 -5.43 3.92 10.48
N ARG A 162 -4.44 3.29 11.16
CA ARG A 162 -4.20 3.48 12.60
C ARG A 162 -3.92 4.94 12.96
N THR A 163 -3.17 5.66 12.13
CA THR A 163 -2.89 7.08 12.34
C THR A 163 -4.17 7.92 12.33
N ILE A 164 -5.06 7.66 11.37
CA ILE A 164 -6.27 8.47 11.17
C ILE A 164 -7.34 8.15 12.22
N PHE A 165 -7.47 6.89 12.60
CA PHE A 165 -8.52 6.41 13.50
C PHE A 165 -8.01 6.05 14.90
N ALA A 166 -6.85 6.55 15.29
CA ALA A 166 -6.20 6.18 16.57
C ALA A 166 -7.12 6.30 17.78
N ALA A 167 -7.91 7.38 17.84
CA ALA A 167 -8.84 7.64 18.95
C ALA A 167 -10.02 6.65 19.03
N GLN A 168 -10.33 5.94 17.95
CA GLN A 168 -11.43 4.97 17.87
C GLN A 168 -10.95 3.51 17.92
N LEU A 169 -9.62 3.29 17.95
CA LEU A 169 -9.04 1.95 17.93
C LEU A 169 -8.54 1.56 19.31
N THR A 170 -8.89 0.35 19.75
CA THR A 170 -8.22 -0.30 20.87
C THR A 170 -6.87 -0.86 20.37
N GLY A 171 -5.76 -0.23 20.77
CA GLY A 171 -4.42 -0.63 20.32
C GLY A 171 -3.99 -0.01 18.99
N ALA A 172 -4.02 1.33 18.91
CA ALA A 172 -3.60 2.08 17.74
C ALA A 172 -2.06 2.24 17.58
N GLU A 173 -1.29 1.41 18.28
CA GLU A 173 0.18 1.45 18.22
C GLU A 173 0.65 1.33 16.78
N LEU A 174 1.54 2.24 16.37
CA LEU A 174 2.09 2.26 15.02
C LEU A 174 3.30 1.33 14.95
N ASP A 175 3.52 0.71 13.80
CA ASP A 175 4.72 -0.09 13.60
C ASP A 175 5.92 0.85 13.43
N GLU A 176 6.96 0.68 14.25
CA GLU A 176 8.19 1.48 14.15
C GLU A 176 9.07 1.03 12.98
N THR A 177 9.44 -0.25 13.01
CA THR A 177 10.22 -0.90 11.95
C THR A 177 9.66 -2.31 11.74
N ILE A 178 9.51 -2.70 10.48
CA ILE A 178 9.22 -4.07 10.07
C ILE A 178 10.31 -4.50 9.11
N ASP A 179 10.86 -5.67 9.34
CA ASP A 179 11.64 -6.43 8.38
C ASP A 179 11.20 -7.89 8.54
N LEU A 180 10.28 -8.35 7.69
CA LEU A 180 9.63 -9.66 7.83
C LEU A 180 9.81 -10.47 6.55
N SER A 181 10.45 -11.63 6.62
CA SER A 181 10.42 -12.59 5.52
C SER A 181 9.07 -13.30 5.48
N LEU A 182 8.37 -13.22 4.35
CA LEU A 182 7.13 -13.99 4.15
C LEU A 182 7.38 -15.46 3.81
N CYS A 183 8.62 -15.83 3.45
CA CYS A 183 8.99 -17.22 3.17
C CYS A 183 9.19 -18.02 4.46
N SER A 184 9.92 -17.45 5.43
CA SER A 184 10.21 -18.09 6.73
C SER A 184 9.29 -17.61 7.86
N TYR A 185 8.54 -16.53 7.62
CA TYR A 185 7.74 -15.83 8.63
C TYR A 185 8.58 -15.35 9.83
N ASP A 186 9.83 -14.96 9.56
CA ASP A 186 10.81 -14.54 10.55
C ASP A 186 11.10 -13.03 10.44
N LYS A 187 11.15 -12.35 11.59
CA LYS A 187 11.44 -10.91 11.75
C LYS A 187 12.94 -10.60 11.93
N THR A 188 13.75 -11.62 12.14
CA THR A 188 15.20 -11.51 12.41
C THR A 188 16.05 -11.96 11.23
N LYS A 189 15.46 -12.72 10.31
CA LYS A 189 16.10 -13.31 9.13
C LYS A 189 15.49 -12.82 7.81
N ALA A 190 14.95 -11.61 7.79
CA ALA A 190 14.32 -11.08 6.60
C ALA A 190 15.27 -10.99 5.39
N GLY A 191 16.58 -10.88 5.62
CA GLY A 191 17.63 -10.96 4.59
C GLY A 191 18.05 -12.39 4.16
N GLU A 192 17.50 -13.46 4.73
CA GLU A 192 17.74 -14.81 4.19
C GLU A 192 17.03 -14.94 2.83
N ALA A 193 17.82 -15.23 1.80
CA ALA A 193 17.33 -15.38 0.44
C ALA A 193 16.36 -16.57 0.36
N GLY A 194 15.06 -16.29 0.38
CA GLY A 194 14.05 -17.23 -0.11
C GLY A 194 14.23 -17.49 -1.61
N PRO A 195 13.56 -18.50 -2.16
CA PRO A 195 13.66 -18.81 -3.59
C PRO A 195 13.18 -17.62 -4.42
N ILE A 196 14.04 -17.09 -5.30
CA ILE A 196 13.71 -15.97 -6.20
C ILE A 196 13.17 -16.48 -7.54
N ASP A 197 13.63 -17.66 -7.94
CA ASP A 197 13.16 -18.38 -9.13
C ASP A 197 12.42 -19.63 -8.66
N PHE A 198 11.09 -19.59 -8.75
CA PHE A 198 10.26 -20.75 -8.48
C PHE A 198 9.04 -20.72 -9.43
N PRO A 199 9.05 -21.55 -10.49
CA PRO A 199 7.91 -21.63 -11.39
C PRO A 199 6.71 -22.21 -10.66
N VAL A 200 5.53 -21.63 -10.92
CA VAL A 200 4.28 -22.06 -10.30
C VAL A 200 3.34 -22.52 -11.41
N ASP A 201 2.92 -23.79 -11.36
CA ASP A 201 1.86 -24.32 -12.21
C ASP A 201 0.68 -24.67 -11.31
N LEU A 202 -0.41 -23.92 -11.44
CA LEU A 202 -1.63 -24.13 -10.66
C LEU A 202 -2.58 -25.14 -11.31
N GLY A 203 -2.33 -25.54 -12.56
CA GLY A 203 -3.31 -26.27 -13.37
C GLY A 203 -4.67 -25.54 -13.42
N GLU A 204 -5.75 -26.27 -13.68
CA GLU A 204 -7.09 -25.69 -13.61
C GLU A 204 -7.46 -25.34 -12.15
N THR A 205 -7.51 -24.04 -11.85
CA THR A 205 -7.83 -23.53 -10.52
C THR A 205 -9.02 -22.57 -10.54
N HIS A 206 -9.96 -22.77 -9.61
CA HIS A 206 -11.10 -21.89 -9.40
C HIS A 206 -10.94 -21.10 -8.10
N LEU A 207 -10.91 -19.76 -8.19
CA LEU A 207 -10.91 -18.90 -7.00
C LEU A 207 -12.35 -18.55 -6.60
N VAL A 208 -12.85 -19.18 -5.55
CA VAL A 208 -14.18 -18.88 -5.00
C VAL A 208 -14.07 -17.80 -3.92
N GLY A 209 -14.46 -16.58 -4.28
CA GLY A 209 -14.52 -15.43 -3.39
C GLY A 209 -13.49 -14.35 -3.73
N LEU A 210 -13.98 -13.13 -3.97
CA LEU A 210 -13.17 -11.95 -4.31
C LEU A 210 -13.21 -10.90 -3.19
N GLY A 211 -13.12 -11.37 -1.94
CA GLY A 211 -12.93 -10.54 -0.76
C GLY A 211 -11.48 -10.05 -0.63
N ALA A 212 -11.06 -9.64 0.58
CA ALA A 212 -9.71 -9.15 0.83
C ALA A 212 -8.63 -10.19 0.46
N ILE A 213 -8.80 -11.44 0.91
CA ILE A 213 -7.86 -12.54 0.63
C ILE A 213 -7.82 -12.84 -0.87
N GLY A 214 -8.98 -13.08 -1.50
CA GLY A 214 -9.04 -13.41 -2.93
C GLY A 214 -8.48 -12.30 -3.83
N HIS A 215 -8.70 -11.03 -3.49
CA HIS A 215 -8.09 -9.92 -4.24
C HIS A 215 -6.56 -9.88 -4.07
N GLY A 216 -6.06 -10.10 -2.84
CA GLY A 216 -4.62 -10.21 -2.58
C GLY A 216 -3.98 -11.39 -3.32
N SER A 217 -4.63 -12.55 -3.31
CA SER A 217 -4.19 -13.74 -4.05
C SER A 217 -4.12 -13.47 -5.56
N LEU A 218 -5.17 -12.92 -6.18
CA LEU A 218 -5.13 -12.58 -7.61
C LEU A 218 -4.08 -11.53 -7.93
N TRP A 219 -3.93 -10.51 -7.07
CA TRP A 219 -2.95 -9.46 -7.28
C TRP A 219 -1.52 -10.00 -7.28
N ALA A 220 -1.21 -10.93 -6.36
CA ALA A 220 0.09 -11.56 -6.26
C ALA A 220 0.32 -12.56 -7.40
N LEU A 221 -0.64 -13.45 -7.66
CA LEU A 221 -0.54 -14.46 -8.73
C LEU A 221 -0.40 -13.82 -10.11
N ALA A 222 -1.16 -12.76 -10.42
CA ALA A 222 -1.03 -12.04 -11.68
C ALA A 222 0.35 -11.40 -11.91
N ARG A 223 1.22 -11.38 -10.88
CA ARG A 223 2.59 -10.88 -10.92
C ARG A 223 3.63 -11.97 -10.65
N GLN A 224 3.20 -13.20 -10.38
CA GLN A 224 4.12 -14.30 -10.15
C GLN A 224 4.88 -14.61 -11.44
N PRO A 225 6.22 -14.56 -11.43
CA PRO A 225 7.01 -14.98 -12.57
C PRO A 225 6.69 -16.44 -12.95
N ASP A 226 6.60 -16.69 -14.25
CA ASP A 226 6.39 -18.03 -14.80
C ASP A 226 5.16 -18.78 -14.26
N LEU A 227 4.10 -18.04 -13.89
CA LEU A 227 2.81 -18.63 -13.53
C LEU A 227 2.17 -19.32 -14.76
N LYS A 228 1.76 -20.57 -14.58
CA LYS A 228 1.06 -21.41 -15.56
C LYS A 228 -0.20 -22.05 -14.95
N GLY A 229 -1.07 -22.55 -15.82
CA GLY A 229 -2.43 -23.03 -15.49
C GLY A 229 -3.48 -22.01 -15.88
#